data_AF-A0A933F6Q4-F1
#
_entry.id   AF-A0A933F6Q4-F1
#
_cell.length_a   1.000
_cell.length_b   1.000
_cell.length_c   1.000
_cell.angle_alpha   90.00
_cell.angle_beta   90.00
_cell.angle_gamma   90.00
#
_symmetry.space_group_name_H-M   'P 1'
#
loop_
_entity.id
_entity.type
_entity.pdbx_description
1 polymer ?
#
loop_
_entity_poly.entity_id
_entity_poly.type
_entity_poly.pdbx_seq_one_letter_code
_entity_poly.pdbx_strand_id
1 'polypeptide(L)' 'MTLTFILLIASFVLILLAAELFTNGVEWLGDKLNLTQGAVGSILAAIGTALPETIIP' A
#
# COMPACT_ATOMS: atom_id res chain seq x y z
N MET A 1 22.08 -16.61 8.47
CA MET A 1 20.97 -17.52 8.16
C MET A 1 19.77 -17.24 9.06
N THR A 2 19.88 -17.39 10.39
CA THR A 2 18.75 -17.12 11.32
C THR A 2 18.19 -15.70 11.21
N LEU A 3 19.05 -14.67 11.17
CA LEU A 3 18.61 -13.27 11.01
C LEU A 3 17.84 -13.03 9.70
N THR A 4 18.24 -13.70 8.61
CA THR A 4 17.57 -13.59 7.31
C THR A 4 16.14 -14.11 7.37
N PHE A 5 15.92 -15.25 8.04
CA PHE A 5 14.57 -15.79 8.23
C PHE A 5 13.72 -14.91 9.14
N ILE A 6 14.30 -14.34 10.20
CA ILE A 6 13.60 -13.39 11.07
C ILE A 6 13.17 -12.15 10.27
N LEU A 7 14.09 -11.58 9.49
CA LEU A 7 13.79 -10.42 8.66
C LEU A 7 12.72 -10.73 7.61
N LEU A 8 12.80 -11.90 6.96
CA LEU A 8 11.81 -12.33 5.98
C LEU A 8 10.40 -12.40 6.57
N ILE A 9 10.23 -13.04 7.73
CA ILE A 9 8.93 -13.14 8.39
C ILE A 9 8.45 -11.76 8.86
N ALA A 10 9.33 -10.96 9.46
CA ALA A 10 8.98 -9.63 9.94
C ALA A 10 8.55 -8.70 8.78
N SER A 11 9.30 -8.68 7.69
CA SER A 11 8.96 -7.91 6.49
C SER A 11 7.67 -8.40 5.85
N PHE A 12 7.42 -9.71 5.82
CA PHE A 12 6.17 -10.25 5.30
C PHE A 12 4.96 -9.77 6.10
N VAL A 13 5.02 -9.86 7.43
CA VAL A 13 3.96 -9.34 8.31
C VAL A 13 3.78 -7.84 8.13
N LEU A 14 4.88 -7.09 8.03
CA LEU A 14 4.84 -5.64 7.84
C LEU A 14 4.18 -5.25 6.50
N ILE A 15 4.43 -6.00 5.42
CA ILE A 15 3.80 -5.76 4.11
C ILE A 15 2.29 -6.00 4.20
N LEU A 16 1.84 -7.06 4.87
CA LEU A 16 0.41 -7.34 5.03
C LEU A 16 -0.31 -6.23 5.80
N LEU A 17 0.28 -5.80 6.93
CA LEU A 17 -0.27 -4.71 7.73
C LEU A 17 -0.28 -3.38 6.96
N ALA A 18 0.79 -3.08 6.23
CA ALA A 18 0.87 -1.89 5.41
C ALA A 18 -0.17 -1.90 4.28
N ALA A 19 -0.39 -3.04 3.64
CA ALA A 19 -1.38 -3.19 2.58
C ALA A 19 -2.80 -2.95 3.09
N GLU A 20 -3.19 -3.54 4.23
CA GLU A 20 -4.52 -3.36 4.82
C GLU A 20 -4.76 -1.91 5.26
N LEU A 21 -3.76 -1.29 5.89
CA LEU A 21 -3.85 0.11 6.31
C LEU A 21 -3.89 1.07 5.12
N PHE A 22 -3.16 0.76 4.05
CA PHE A 22 -3.14 1.53 2.82
C PHE A 22 -4.48 1.44 2.07
N THR A 23 -5.03 0.24 1.86
CA THR A 23 -6.32 0.08 1.16
C THR A 23 -7.43 0.78 1.91
N ASN A 24 -7.52 0.60 3.23
CA ASN A 24 -8.52 1.29 4.06
C ASN A 24 -8.35 2.81 4.01
N GLY A 25 -7.12 3.32 4.07
CA GLY A 25 -6.85 4.76 3.97
C GLY A 25 -7.24 5.35 2.62
N VAL A 26 -6.97 4.64 1.53
CA VAL A 26 -7.32 5.05 0.17
C VAL A 26 -8.83 5.00 -0.07
N GLU A 27 -9.54 4.01 0.47
CA GLU A 27 -11.01 3.95 0.44
C GLU A 27 -11.64 5.12 1.17
N TRP A 28 -11.16 5.42 2.38
CA TRP A 28 -11.69 6.53 3.18
C TRP A 28 -11.39 7.90 2.56
N LEU A 29 -10.20 8.05 1.96
CA LEU A 29 -9.85 9.22 1.17
C LEU A 29 -10.74 9.36 -0.06
N GLY A 30 -11.02 8.25 -0.74
CA GLY A 30 -11.93 8.16 -1.87
C GLY A 30 -13.34 8.62 -1.54
N ASP A 31 -13.89 8.12 -0.43
CA ASP A 31 -15.22 8.49 0.08
C ASP A 31 -15.28 9.99 0.41
N LYS A 32 -14.28 10.51 1.12
CA LYS A 32 -14.20 11.94 1.46
C LYS A 32 -14.10 12.85 0.23
N LEU A 33 -13.51 12.36 -0.85
CA LEU A 33 -13.38 13.06 -2.13
C LEU A 33 -14.54 12.78 -3.10
N ASN A 34 -15.57 12.00 -2.70
CA ASN A 34 -16.68 11.57 -3.55
C ASN A 34 -16.23 10.88 -4.85
N LEU A 35 -15.15 10.09 -4.77
CA LEU A 35 -14.63 9.32 -5.89
C LEU A 35 -15.33 7.98 -6.04
N THR A 36 -15.45 7.50 -7.28
CA THR A 36 -15.97 6.15 -7.53
C THR A 36 -14.94 5.10 -7.08
N GLN A 37 -15.40 3.91 -6.67
CA GLN A 37 -14.50 2.80 -6.33
C GLN A 37 -13.50 2.50 -7.46
N GLY A 38 -13.92 2.66 -8.72
CA GLY A 38 -13.05 2.55 -9.89
C GLY A 38 -11.91 3.57 -9.88
N ALA A 39 -12.19 4.84 -9.60
CA ALA A 39 -11.15 5.88 -9.53
C ALA A 39 -10.22 5.71 -8.31
N VAL A 40 -10.77 5.28 -7.17
CA VAL A 40 -9.99 4.96 -5.96
C VAL A 40 -8.98 3.84 -6.23
N GLY A 41 -9.40 2.73 -6.84
CA GLY A 41 -8.51 1.62 -7.17
C GLY A 41 -7.55 1.91 -8.34
N SER A 42 -8.05 2.49 -9.43
CA SER A 42 -7.25 2.68 -10.64
C SER A 42 -6.27 3.85 -10.58
N ILE A 43 -6.55 4.87 -9.76
CA ILE A 43 -5.72 6.08 -9.68
C ILE A 43 -5.03 6.15 -8.31
N LEU A 44 -5.79 6.24 -7.22
CA LEU A 44 -5.19 6.46 -5.90
C LEU A 44 -4.34 5.28 -5.43
N ALA A 45 -4.85 4.05 -5.56
CA ALA A 45 -4.09 2.87 -5.18
C ALA A 45 -2.90 2.63 -6.13
N ALA A 46 -3.10 2.78 -7.44
CA ALA A 46 -2.03 2.60 -8.44
C ALA A 46 -0.86 3.57 -8.25
N ILE A 47 -1.14 4.84 -7.96
CA ILE A 47 -0.10 5.85 -7.67
C ILE A 47 0.64 5.48 -6.38
N GLY A 48 -0.07 5.14 -5.31
CA GLY A 48 0.57 4.84 -4.03
C GLY A 48 1.46 3.60 -4.08
N THR A 49 1.15 2.62 -4.93
CA THR A 49 1.99 1.44 -5.14
C THR A 49 3.19 1.68 -6.06
N ALA A 50 3.11 2.61 -7.02
CA ALA A 50 4.18 2.92 -7.98
C ALA A 50 5.11 4.08 -7.52
N LEU A 51 4.72 4.79 -6.46
CA LEU A 51 5.48 5.86 -5.83
C LEU A 51 6.86 5.42 -5.33
N PRO A 52 7.01 4.25 -4.67
CA PRO A 52 8.31 3.76 -4.20
C PRO A 52 9.32 3.62 -5.33
N GLU A 53 8.90 3.07 -6.47
CA GLU A 53 9.73 2.89 -7.66
C GLU A 53 10.06 4.23 -8.31
N THR A 54 9.16 5.21 -8.24
CA THR A 54 9.36 6.55 -8.83
C THR A 54 10.26 7.44 -7.97
N ILE A 55 10.38 7.17 -6.67
CA ILE A 55 11.23 7.93 -5.73
C ILE A 55 12.72 7.56 -5.87
N ILE A 56 13.02 6.36 -6.36
CA ILE A 56 14.39 5.90 -6.57
C ILE A 56 14.88 6.45 -7.92
N PRO A 57 15.93 7.31 -7.93
CA PRO A 57 16.46 7.93 -9.16
C PRO A 57 17.15 6.94 -10.10
#